data_AF-A0AA90QEF2-F1
#
_entry.id   AF-A0AA90QEF2-F1
#
_cell.length_a   1.000
_cell.length_b   1.000
_cell.length_c   1.000
_cell.angle_alpha   90.00
_cell.angle_beta   90.00
_cell.angle_gamma   90.00
#
_symmetry.space_group_name_H-M   'P 1'
#
loop_
_entity.id
_entity.type
_entity.pdbx_description
1 polymer ?
#
loop_
_entity_poly.entity_id
_entity_poly.type
_entity_poly.pdbx_seq_one_letter_code
_entity_poly.pdbx_strand_id
1 'polypeptide(L)'
;MNRKFEEPTFDFLRKMGWTEHRAVDPAPFLACLVADGYELFPAARRFFQRFGGLGGDMPAYRVAGAVDRIDFHPAHAIRCTCRQQVSAYEARVHEKLVVIGMAYNEHMTLLLSDGGRILGGYDDFLCLIGNDVHDGISNLFDRRQMPEVL
;
A
#
# COMPACT_ATOMS: atom_id res chain seq x y z
N MET A 1 -7.92 -11.86 -22.89
CA MET A 1 -7.06 -11.61 -21.72
C MET A 1 -7.96 -11.17 -20.58
N ASN A 2 -8.00 -11.90 -19.47
CA ASN A 2 -8.65 -11.43 -18.25
C ASN A 2 -7.73 -10.42 -17.60
N ARG A 3 -7.84 -9.14 -17.98
CA ARG A 3 -7.14 -8.06 -17.28
C ARG A 3 -7.62 -8.05 -15.85
N LYS A 4 -6.68 -8.16 -14.90
CA LYS A 4 -7.02 -7.97 -13.49
C LYS A 4 -7.38 -6.52 -13.22
N PHE A 5 -6.62 -5.55 -13.73
CA PHE A 5 -6.87 -4.12 -13.51
C PHE A 5 -7.48 -3.43 -14.73
N GLU A 6 -8.29 -2.39 -14.48
CA GLU A 6 -8.77 -1.47 -15.51
C GLU A 6 -7.61 -0.68 -16.16
N GLU A 7 -7.83 -0.18 -17.38
CA GLU A 7 -6.76 0.42 -18.22
C GLU A 7 -5.92 1.50 -17.53
N PRO A 8 -6.51 2.52 -16.87
CA PRO A 8 -5.72 3.58 -16.26
C PRO A 8 -4.77 3.06 -15.17
N THR A 9 -5.27 2.19 -14.29
CA THR A 9 -4.48 1.56 -13.23
C THR A 9 -3.39 0.66 -13.82
N PHE A 10 -3.74 -0.14 -14.83
CA PHE A 10 -2.79 -1.04 -15.49
C PHE A 10 -1.62 -0.27 -16.13
N ASP A 11 -1.87 0.87 -16.76
CA ASP A 11 -0.83 1.67 -17.41
C ASP A 11 0.19 2.24 -16.43
N PHE A 12 -0.25 2.74 -15.26
CA PHE A 12 0.66 3.19 -14.21
C PHE A 12 1.48 2.04 -13.65
N LEU A 13 0.84 0.92 -13.31
CA LEU A 13 1.53 -0.27 -12.83
C LEU A 13 2.58 -0.77 -13.83
N ARG A 14 2.26 -0.77 -15.13
CA ARG A 14 3.19 -1.19 -16.18
C ARG A 14 4.39 -0.24 -16.32
N LYS A 15 4.18 1.08 -16.18
CA LYS A 15 5.27 2.07 -16.14
C LYS A 15 6.21 1.86 -14.95
N MET A 16 5.70 1.36 -13.83
CA MET A 16 6.50 0.96 -12.67
C MET A 16 7.21 -0.40 -12.84
N GLY A 17 6.96 -1.11 -13.95
CA GLY A 17 7.54 -2.43 -14.21
C GLY A 17 6.73 -3.60 -13.64
N TRP A 18 5.45 -3.41 -13.31
CA TRP A 18 4.54 -4.49 -12.98
C TRP A 18 4.09 -5.25 -14.22
N THR A 19 3.93 -6.56 -14.08
CA THR A 19 3.32 -7.44 -15.09
C THR A 19 2.41 -8.46 -14.42
N GLU A 20 1.49 -9.05 -15.17
CA GLU A 20 0.57 -10.07 -14.64
C GLU A 20 1.31 -11.30 -14.09
N HIS A 21 2.52 -11.57 -14.57
CA HIS A 21 3.37 -12.68 -14.13
C HIS A 21 4.46 -12.27 -13.14
N ARG A 22 4.52 -10.99 -12.74
CA ARG A 22 5.50 -10.52 -11.77
C ARG A 22 5.41 -11.33 -10.47
N ALA A 23 6.55 -11.85 -10.05
CA ALA A 23 6.76 -12.54 -8.79
C ALA A 23 8.21 -12.29 -8.36
N VAL A 24 8.42 -11.38 -7.41
CA VAL A 24 9.73 -11.10 -6.82
C VAL A 24 9.90 -11.86 -5.50
N ASP A 25 11.14 -12.03 -5.03
CA ASP A 25 11.38 -12.57 -3.70
C ASP A 25 10.90 -11.60 -2.62
N PRO A 26 9.91 -11.98 -1.78
CA PRO A 26 9.42 -11.10 -0.73
C PRO A 26 10.33 -11.04 0.50
N ALA A 27 11.33 -11.94 0.63
CA ALA A 27 12.10 -12.11 1.86
C ALA A 27 12.77 -10.83 2.38
N PRO A 28 13.39 -9.96 1.55
CA PRO A 28 13.99 -8.72 2.03
C PRO A 28 12.98 -7.78 2.67
N PHE A 29 11.79 -7.64 2.06
CA PHE A 29 10.72 -6.77 2.56
C PHE A 29 10.14 -7.29 3.88
N LEU A 30 9.92 -8.60 3.97
CA LEU A 30 9.42 -9.26 5.17
C LEU A 30 10.42 -9.19 6.33
N ALA A 31 11.73 -9.31 6.04
CA ALA A 31 12.78 -9.19 7.04
C ALA A 31 12.82 -7.79 7.67
N CYS A 32 12.64 -6.72 6.87
CA CYS A 32 12.55 -5.35 7.39
C CYS A 32 11.39 -5.19 8.38
N LEU A 33 10.21 -5.74 8.04
CA LEU A 33 9.04 -5.67 8.91
C LEU A 33 9.26 -6.42 10.24
N VAL A 34 9.84 -7.61 10.19
CA VAL A 34 10.15 -8.38 11.41
C VAL A 34 11.15 -7.64 12.29
N ALA A 35 12.18 -7.04 11.69
CA ALA A 35 13.18 -6.27 12.43
C ALA A 35 12.57 -5.04 13.14
N ASP A 36 11.49 -4.47 12.60
CA ASP A 36 10.76 -3.35 13.19
C ASP A 36 9.61 -3.78 14.15
N GLY A 37 9.46 -5.09 14.39
CA GLY A 37 8.49 -5.61 15.37
C GLY A 37 7.07 -5.83 14.82
N TYR A 38 6.92 -5.99 13.51
CA TYR A 38 5.65 -6.43 12.92
C TYR A 38 5.45 -7.94 13.02
N GLU A 39 4.20 -8.34 13.25
CA GLU A 39 3.79 -9.73 13.07
C GLU A 39 3.39 -9.97 11.62
N LEU A 40 4.03 -10.95 10.97
CA LEU A 40 3.77 -11.25 9.57
C LEU A 40 2.59 -12.21 9.41
N PHE A 41 1.80 -11.97 8.36
CA PHE A 41 0.70 -12.83 7.94
C PHE A 41 0.77 -13.16 6.43
N PRO A 42 0.09 -14.22 5.95
CA PRO A 42 0.20 -14.68 4.57
C PRO A 42 -0.11 -13.62 3.51
N ALA A 43 -1.00 -12.68 3.79
CA ALA A 43 -1.33 -11.59 2.86
C ALA A 43 -0.13 -10.69 2.57
N ALA A 44 0.71 -10.37 3.57
CA ALA A 44 1.92 -9.57 3.39
C ALA A 44 2.91 -10.21 2.42
N ARG A 45 3.16 -11.53 2.55
CA ARG A 45 4.01 -12.28 1.61
C ARG A 45 3.48 -12.19 0.18
N ARG A 46 2.18 -12.44 -0.01
CA ARG A 46 1.54 -12.38 -1.34
C ARG A 46 1.61 -10.97 -1.94
N PHE A 47 1.43 -9.96 -1.11
CA PHE A 47 1.55 -8.56 -1.52
C PHE A 47 2.96 -8.26 -2.03
N PHE A 48 3.99 -8.47 -1.21
CA PHE A 48 5.37 -8.13 -1.62
C PHE A 48 5.88 -8.98 -2.77
N GLN A 49 5.43 -10.24 -2.91
CA GLN A 49 5.77 -11.04 -4.08
C GLN A 49 5.27 -10.38 -5.39
N ARG A 50 4.14 -9.68 -5.35
CA ARG A 50 3.51 -9.07 -6.53
C ARG A 50 3.93 -7.62 -6.73
N PHE A 51 4.05 -6.86 -5.65
CA PHE A 51 4.18 -5.40 -5.68
C PHE A 51 5.45 -4.89 -5.02
N GLY A 52 6.18 -5.72 -4.27
CA GLY A 52 7.38 -5.30 -3.56
C GLY A 52 8.41 -4.65 -4.46
N GLY A 53 8.92 -3.51 -4.00
CA GLY A 53 9.94 -2.72 -4.69
C GLY A 53 9.46 -1.97 -5.93
N LEU A 54 8.16 -2.00 -6.24
CA LEU A 54 7.61 -1.12 -7.25
C LEU A 54 7.53 0.30 -6.69
N GLY A 55 7.74 1.27 -7.57
CA GLY A 55 7.53 2.68 -7.26
C GLY A 55 7.58 3.51 -8.52
N GLY A 56 6.95 4.68 -8.47
CA GLY A 56 6.81 5.54 -9.64
C GLY A 56 5.82 6.65 -9.39
N ASP A 57 5.18 7.06 -10.47
CA ASP A 57 4.24 8.16 -10.48
C ASP A 57 2.80 7.62 -10.44
N MET A 58 1.96 8.27 -9.64
CA MET A 58 0.51 8.07 -9.58
C MET A 58 -0.21 9.39 -9.85
N PRO A 59 -1.48 9.38 -10.26
CA PRO A 59 -2.27 10.60 -10.36
C PRO A 59 -2.30 11.36 -9.03
N ALA A 60 -2.01 12.66 -9.06
CA ALA A 60 -2.12 13.47 -7.85
C ALA A 60 -3.57 13.55 -7.38
N TYR A 61 -3.78 13.49 -6.07
CA TYR A 61 -5.14 13.51 -5.50
C TYR A 61 -5.82 14.87 -5.73
N ARG A 62 -5.09 15.98 -5.52
CA ARG A 62 -5.67 17.33 -5.49
C ARG A 62 -5.62 18.11 -6.81
N VAL A 63 -4.65 17.81 -7.69
CA VAL A 63 -4.40 18.61 -8.89
C VAL A 63 -4.55 17.72 -10.13
N ALA A 64 -5.59 17.98 -10.92
CA ALA A 64 -5.82 17.24 -12.16
C ALA A 64 -4.64 17.44 -13.14
N GLY A 65 -4.11 16.34 -13.66
CA GLY A 65 -2.96 16.35 -14.58
C GLY A 65 -1.59 16.41 -13.90
N ALA A 66 -1.53 16.60 -12.58
CA ALA A 66 -0.30 16.42 -11.81
C ALA A 66 -0.12 14.95 -11.40
N VAL A 67 1.11 14.60 -11.03
CA VAL A 67 1.46 13.28 -10.50
C VAL A 67 2.13 13.41 -9.15
N ASP A 68 1.85 12.45 -8.28
CA ASP A 68 2.54 12.24 -7.00
C ASP A 68 3.36 10.97 -7.05
N ARG A 69 4.28 10.81 -6.10
CA ARG A 69 5.11 9.62 -5.93
C ARG A 69 4.41 8.59 -5.05
N ILE A 70 4.54 7.33 -5.47
CA ILE A 70 4.15 6.14 -4.71
C ILE A 70 5.25 5.10 -4.77
N ASP A 71 5.41 4.34 -3.70
CA ASP A 71 6.23 3.15 -3.66
C ASP A 71 5.64 2.07 -2.76
N PHE A 72 6.07 0.83 -3.00
CA PHE A 72 5.72 -0.34 -2.22
C PHE A 72 6.97 -0.92 -1.56
N HIS A 73 7.60 -0.12 -0.70
CA HIS A 73 8.79 -0.48 0.04
C HIS A 73 8.61 -0.30 1.56
N PRO A 74 8.54 -1.37 2.37
CA PRO A 74 8.24 -1.24 3.80
C PRO A 74 9.35 -0.52 4.56
N ALA A 75 10.62 -0.68 4.17
CA ALA A 75 11.71 0.06 4.81
C ALA A 75 11.58 1.58 4.62
N HIS A 76 10.91 2.05 3.57
CA HIS A 76 10.61 3.46 3.42
C HIS A 76 9.54 3.88 4.42
N ALA A 77 8.43 3.15 4.47
CA ALA A 77 7.33 3.42 5.39
C ALA A 77 7.73 3.37 6.87
N ILE A 78 8.60 2.43 7.26
CA ILE A 78 9.15 2.32 8.63
C ILE A 78 9.91 3.60 9.04
N ARG A 79 10.59 4.27 8.10
CA ARG A 79 11.28 5.55 8.38
C ARG A 79 10.31 6.72 8.59
N CYS A 80 9.10 6.62 8.04
CA CYS A 80 8.10 7.68 8.06
C CYS A 80 7.02 7.46 9.14
N THR A 81 6.84 6.22 9.61
CA THR A 81 5.80 5.89 10.60
C THR A 81 6.33 4.85 11.58
N CYS A 82 6.32 5.21 12.86
CA CYS A 82 6.80 4.32 13.91
C CYS A 82 5.79 3.19 14.20
N ARG A 83 6.30 2.06 14.70
CA ARG A 83 5.48 0.90 15.08
C ARG A 83 4.33 1.24 16.03
N GLN A 84 4.53 2.19 16.96
CA GLN A 84 3.52 2.64 17.92
C GLN A 84 2.32 3.29 17.22
N GLN A 85 2.55 4.12 16.19
CA GLN A 85 1.46 4.72 15.43
C GLN A 85 0.63 3.65 14.73
N VAL A 86 1.29 2.64 14.15
CA VAL A 86 0.57 1.52 13.52
C VAL A 86 -0.19 0.70 14.55
N SER A 87 0.33 0.52 15.77
CA SER A 87 -0.44 -0.12 16.85
C SER A 87 -1.71 0.65 17.22
N ALA A 88 -1.68 1.98 17.17
CA ALA A 88 -2.89 2.78 17.38
C ALA A 88 -3.92 2.54 16.26
N TYR A 89 -3.48 2.40 15.01
CA TYR A 89 -4.37 2.02 13.90
C TYR A 89 -4.93 0.61 14.06
N GLU A 90 -4.10 -0.38 14.41
CA GLU A 90 -4.52 -1.77 14.68
C GLU A 90 -5.63 -1.81 15.74
N ALA A 91 -5.51 -1.01 16.80
CA ALA A 91 -6.50 -0.90 17.85
C ALA A 91 -7.85 -0.36 17.37
N ARG A 92 -7.86 0.57 16.39
CA ARG A 92 -9.08 1.14 15.80
C ARG A 92 -9.79 0.15 14.88
N VAL A 93 -9.02 -0.59 14.08
CA VAL A 93 -9.59 -1.50 13.05
C VAL A 93 -9.77 -2.93 13.53
N HIS A 94 -9.28 -3.26 14.73
CA HIS A 94 -9.29 -4.59 15.32
C HIS A 94 -8.67 -5.69 14.43
N GLU A 95 -7.67 -5.32 13.63
CA GLU A 95 -6.93 -6.21 12.72
C GLU A 95 -5.43 -5.94 12.83
N LYS A 96 -4.61 -6.95 12.55
CA LYS A 96 -3.16 -6.78 12.45
C LYS A 96 -2.82 -6.04 11.18
N LEU A 97 -1.88 -5.11 11.26
CA LEU A 97 -1.47 -4.27 10.13
C LEU A 97 0.03 -4.38 9.90
N VAL A 98 0.44 -4.34 8.64
CA VAL A 98 1.83 -4.10 8.25
C VAL A 98 1.90 -2.90 7.32
N VAL A 99 2.98 -2.13 7.41
CA VAL A 99 3.25 -1.09 6.41
C VAL A 99 3.73 -1.72 5.11
N ILE A 100 3.24 -1.23 3.98
CA ILE A 100 3.55 -1.77 2.65
C ILE A 100 4.23 -0.77 1.73
N GLY A 101 4.25 0.52 2.08
CA GLY A 101 4.89 1.57 1.30
C GLY A 101 4.34 2.96 1.63
N MET A 102 4.63 3.92 0.76
CA MET A 102 4.21 5.31 0.90
C MET A 102 3.47 5.78 -0.37
N ALA A 103 2.49 6.64 -0.19
CA ALA A 103 1.76 7.33 -1.27
C ALA A 103 1.78 8.84 -1.08
N TYR A 104 1.40 9.56 -2.15
CA TYR A 104 1.23 11.00 -2.17
C TYR A 104 2.48 11.77 -1.73
N ASN A 105 3.65 11.49 -2.31
CA ASN A 105 4.93 12.12 -1.94
C ASN A 105 5.26 11.96 -0.45
N GLU A 106 5.13 10.74 0.07
CA GLU A 106 5.45 10.41 1.48
C GLU A 106 4.48 11.00 2.52
N HIS A 107 3.37 11.60 2.08
CA HIS A 107 2.34 12.12 2.98
C HIS A 107 1.37 11.06 3.50
N MET A 108 1.38 9.84 2.96
CA MET A 108 0.50 8.77 3.43
C MET A 108 1.22 7.45 3.52
N THR A 109 1.13 6.83 4.69
CA THR A 109 1.62 5.48 4.91
C THR A 109 0.58 4.49 4.44
N LEU A 110 0.97 3.59 3.55
CA LEU A 110 0.11 2.52 3.06
C LEU A 110 0.22 1.32 4.00
N LEU A 111 -0.92 0.79 4.43
CA LEU A 111 -1.02 -0.36 5.31
C LEU A 111 -1.79 -1.49 4.63
N LEU A 112 -1.41 -2.72 4.95
CA LEU A 112 -2.15 -3.93 4.60
C LEU A 112 -2.63 -4.59 5.88
N SER A 113 -3.91 -4.98 5.92
CA SER A 113 -4.43 -5.79 7.03
C SER A 113 -4.28 -7.29 6.78
N ASP A 114 -4.34 -8.08 7.85
CA ASP A 114 -4.32 -9.55 7.76
C ASP A 114 -5.52 -10.12 6.98
N GLY A 115 -6.66 -9.45 7.04
CA GLY A 115 -7.83 -9.68 6.19
C GLY A 115 -7.62 -9.32 4.71
N GLY A 116 -6.55 -8.60 4.37
CA GLY A 116 -6.18 -8.23 3.01
C GLY A 116 -6.64 -6.84 2.56
N ARG A 117 -7.22 -6.04 3.46
CA ARG A 117 -7.65 -4.67 3.17
C ARG A 117 -6.44 -3.75 3.03
N ILE A 118 -6.55 -2.74 2.17
CA ILE A 118 -5.55 -1.66 2.09
C ILE A 118 -6.09 -0.43 2.80
N LEU A 119 -5.27 0.15 3.68
CA LEU A 119 -5.57 1.37 4.42
C LEU A 119 -4.50 2.44 4.16
N GLY A 120 -4.87 3.69 4.38
CA GLY A 120 -3.98 4.84 4.33
C GLY A 120 -3.96 5.55 5.69
N GLY A 121 -2.78 5.70 6.27
CA GLY A 121 -2.58 6.39 7.55
C GLY A 121 -1.76 7.67 7.39
N TYR A 122 -2.13 8.72 8.12
CA TYR A 122 -1.38 9.96 8.25
C TYR A 122 -1.70 10.61 9.60
N ASP A 123 -0.73 10.72 10.52
CA ASP A 123 -0.97 11.16 11.90
C ASP A 123 -2.18 10.42 12.50
N ASP A 124 -3.13 11.12 13.11
CA ASP A 124 -4.36 10.50 13.65
C ASP A 124 -5.39 10.11 12.58
N PHE A 125 -5.18 10.43 11.31
CA PHE A 125 -6.09 10.05 10.23
C PHE A 125 -5.81 8.61 9.76
N LEU A 126 -6.88 7.85 9.55
CA LEU A 126 -6.85 6.52 8.96
C LEU A 126 -8.03 6.37 8.00
N CYS A 127 -7.80 5.91 6.78
CA CYS A 127 -8.87 5.65 5.81
C CYS A 127 -8.79 4.26 5.22
N LEU A 128 -9.95 3.74 4.80
CA LEU A 128 -10.04 2.53 4.00
C LEU A 128 -9.83 2.90 2.53
N ILE A 129 -8.80 2.31 1.91
CA ILE A 129 -8.51 2.49 0.50
C ILE A 129 -9.23 1.43 -0.34
N GLY A 130 -9.27 0.19 0.13
CA GLY A 130 -10.00 -0.88 -0.53
C GLY A 130 -10.16 -2.13 0.33
N ASN A 131 -11.17 -2.93 0.01
CA ASN A 131 -11.53 -4.13 0.77
C ASN A 131 -10.60 -5.32 0.50
N ASP A 132 -9.86 -5.26 -0.60
CA ASP A 132 -8.79 -6.18 -0.94
C ASP A 132 -7.66 -5.46 -1.69
N VAL A 133 -6.58 -6.19 -1.98
CA VAL A 133 -5.41 -5.62 -2.67
C VAL A 133 -5.75 -5.09 -4.06
N HIS A 134 -6.63 -5.75 -4.81
CA HIS A 134 -6.97 -5.34 -6.16
C HIS A 134 -7.82 -4.07 -6.16
N ASP A 135 -8.85 -4.04 -5.31
CA ASP A 135 -9.69 -2.87 -5.09
C ASP A 135 -8.87 -1.69 -4.59
N GLY A 136 -8.02 -1.90 -3.57
CA GLY A 136 -7.21 -0.84 -2.98
C GLY A 136 -6.20 -0.22 -3.95
N ILE A 137 -5.53 -1.04 -4.78
CA ILE A 137 -4.65 -0.53 -5.83
C ILE A 137 -5.46 0.26 -6.86
N SER A 138 -6.61 -0.26 -7.32
CA SER A 138 -7.46 0.46 -8.28
C SER A 138 -7.92 1.82 -7.74
N ASN A 139 -8.36 1.87 -6.48
CA ASN A 139 -8.84 3.10 -5.85
C ASN A 139 -7.74 4.15 -5.64
N LEU A 140 -6.49 3.72 -5.39
CA LEU A 140 -5.33 4.62 -5.33
C LEU A 140 -5.10 5.34 -6.66
N PHE A 141 -5.17 4.62 -7.79
CA PHE A 141 -4.92 5.21 -9.10
C PHE A 141 -6.14 5.93 -9.70
N ASP A 142 -7.36 5.55 -9.30
CA ASP A 142 -8.60 6.18 -9.78
C ASP A 142 -8.98 7.48 -9.03
N ARG A 143 -8.26 7.86 -7.97
CA ARG A 143 -8.56 9.02 -7.10
C ARG A 143 -9.97 8.96 -6.48
N ARG A 144 -10.43 7.77 -6.09
CA ARG A 144 -11.74 7.62 -5.44
C ARG A 144 -11.72 8.21 -4.03
N GLN A 145 -12.88 8.64 -3.53
CA GLN A 145 -13.01 9.02 -2.13
C GLN A 145 -12.72 7.83 -1.22
N MET A 146 -11.85 8.03 -0.24
CA MET A 146 -11.45 7.02 0.72
C MET A 146 -12.11 7.36 2.06
N PRO A 147 -13.11 6.58 2.51
CA PRO A 147 -13.81 6.86 3.76
C PRO A 147 -12.86 6.74 4.95
N GLU A 148 -12.95 7.70 5.87
CA GLU A 148 -12.23 7.67 7.14
C GLU A 148 -12.74 6.52 8.02
N VAL A 149 -11.81 5.89 8.73
CA VAL A 149 -12.09 4.85 9.72
C VAL A 149 -11.97 5.49 11.10
N LEU A 150 -13.11 5.64 11.76
CA LEU A 150 -13.26 6.24 13.09
C LEU A 150 -12.98 5.23 14.20
#